data_AF-A0A435FLI7-F1
#
_entry.id   AF-A0A435FLI7-F1
#
_cell.length_a   1.000
_cell.length_b   1.000
_cell.length_c   1.000
_cell.angle_alpha   90.00
_cell.angle_beta   90.00
_cell.angle_gamma   90.00
#
_symmetry.space_group_name_H-M   'P 1'
#
loop_
_entity.id
_entity.type
_entity.pdbx_description
1 polymer ?
#
loop_
_entity_poly.entity_id
_entity_poly.type
_entity_poly.pdbx_seq_one_letter_code
_entity_poly.pdbx_strand_id
1 'polypeptide(L)'
;AQGIGECLEIGETEMYGEPFAVPEPLETVFVSWYEGGEVFRSGLTYQRGAGRIFYFSPGHETYPIYHNQGVQQVLRNAVHWAHNPAPAWSGITNAPNVPTDAAKEKIVQKGLRLHADGDKGLS
;
A
#
# COMPACT_ATOMS: atom_id res chain seq x y z
N ALA A 1 -3.51 17.24 4.08
CA ALA A 1 -4.75 16.77 3.41
C ALA A 1 -5.53 17.98 2.89
N GLN A 2 -5.88 18.04 1.60
CA GLN A 2 -6.52 19.22 1.01
C GLN A 2 -7.99 19.34 1.47
N GLY A 3 -8.41 20.53 1.90
CA GLY A 3 -9.80 20.77 2.31
C GLY A 3 -10.19 20.13 3.65
N ILE A 4 -9.20 19.69 4.44
CA ILE A 4 -9.37 19.28 5.84
C ILE A 4 -8.70 20.35 6.71
N GLY A 5 -9.33 20.70 7.84
CA GLY A 5 -8.74 21.61 8.83
C GLY A 5 -7.52 21.01 9.53
N GLU A 6 -7.05 21.66 10.60
CA GLU A 6 -5.93 21.15 11.40
C GLU A 6 -6.25 19.82 12.09
N CYS A 7 -7.53 19.62 12.45
CA CYS A 7 -8.04 18.39 13.03
C CYS A 7 -9.35 17.94 12.35
N LEU A 8 -9.67 16.65 12.51
CA LEU A 8 -10.93 16.05 12.11
C LEU A 8 -11.52 15.35 13.33
N GLU A 9 -12.63 15.87 13.85
CA GLU A 9 -13.34 15.25 14.98
C GLU A 9 -14.28 14.14 14.48
N ILE A 10 -14.22 13.00 15.16
CA ILE A 10 -15.06 11.82 14.92
C ILE A 10 -15.60 11.42 16.30
N GLY A 11 -16.93 11.37 16.44
CA GLY A 11 -17.58 11.20 17.74
C GLY A 11 -17.27 9.85 18.42
N GLU A 12 -17.85 8.76 17.91
CA GLU A 12 -17.59 7.42 18.41
C GLU A 12 -16.79 6.62 17.37
N THR A 13 -15.70 5.99 17.81
CA THR A 13 -14.85 5.12 16.99
C THR A 13 -14.20 4.06 17.86
N GLU A 14 -13.78 2.96 17.24
CA GLU A 14 -12.88 2.00 17.87
C GLU A 14 -11.53 2.66 18.15
N MET A 15 -10.98 2.41 19.35
CA MET A 15 -9.66 2.91 19.75
C MET A 15 -8.59 1.91 19.31
N TYR A 16 -7.66 2.39 18.49
CA TYR A 16 -6.41 1.71 18.19
C TYR A 16 -5.27 2.45 18.90
N GLY A 17 -4.25 1.74 19.37
CA GLY A 17 -3.12 2.32 20.10
C GLY A 17 -1.77 1.86 19.58
N GLU A 18 -0.73 2.65 19.82
CA GLU A 18 0.66 2.25 19.58
C GLU A 18 1.15 1.23 20.64
N PRO A 19 2.11 0.33 20.32
CA PRO A 19 2.85 0.25 19.06
C PRO A 19 2.05 -0.46 17.95
N PHE A 20 1.88 0.22 16.83
CA PHE A 20 1.34 -0.34 15.60
C PHE A 20 2.47 -0.98 14.79
N ALA A 21 2.48 -2.31 14.74
CA ALA A 21 3.54 -3.13 14.13
C ALA A 21 3.50 -3.13 12.59
N VAL A 22 3.56 -1.95 11.99
CA VAL A 22 3.69 -1.73 10.55
C VAL A 22 5.09 -1.18 10.23
N PRO A 23 5.57 -1.35 8.98
CA PRO A 23 6.79 -0.69 8.53
C PRO A 23 6.71 0.83 8.71
N GLU A 24 7.87 1.48 8.75
CA GLU A 24 7.93 2.94 8.75
C GLU A 24 7.23 3.50 7.50
N PRO A 25 6.25 4.41 7.66
CA PRO A 25 5.53 4.99 6.54
C PRO A 25 6.42 5.95 5.77
N LEU A 26 6.09 6.21 4.51
CA LEU A 26 6.70 7.30 3.76
C LEU A 26 6.36 8.65 4.38
N GLU A 27 5.10 8.81 4.77
CA GLU A 27 4.58 9.98 5.46
C GLU A 27 3.48 9.57 6.45
N THR A 28 3.49 10.19 7.63
CA THR A 28 2.38 10.16 8.59
C THR A 28 1.52 11.39 8.33
N VAL A 29 0.31 11.19 7.82
CA VAL A 29 -0.64 12.25 7.43
C VAL A 29 -1.58 12.61 8.59
N PHE A 30 -1.96 11.63 9.41
CA PHE A 30 -2.85 11.82 10.56
C PHE A 30 -2.33 11.07 11.78
N VAL A 31 -2.52 11.70 12.94
CA VAL A 31 -2.36 11.09 14.26
C VAL A 31 -3.68 11.30 15.00
N SER A 32 -4.29 10.21 15.46
CA SER A 32 -5.48 10.27 16.31
C SER A 32 -5.06 10.42 17.77
N TRP A 33 -5.84 11.21 18.52
CA TRP A 33 -5.80 11.28 19.97
C TRP A 33 -7.16 10.80 20.49
N TYR A 34 -7.15 9.96 21.51
CA TYR A 34 -8.35 9.43 22.15
C TYR A 34 -8.50 9.99 23.56
N GLU A 35 -9.74 10.03 24.06
CA GLU A 35 -10.04 10.57 25.40
C GLU A 35 -9.29 9.82 26.53
N GLY A 36 -8.93 8.56 26.32
CA GLY A 36 -8.10 7.76 27.24
C GLY A 36 -6.63 8.18 27.30
N GLY A 37 -6.20 9.12 26.46
CA GLY A 37 -4.83 9.62 26.37
C GLY A 37 -3.95 8.87 25.37
N GLU A 38 -4.47 7.82 24.74
CA GLU A 38 -3.76 7.08 23.70
C GLU A 38 -3.63 7.91 22.42
N VAL A 39 -2.52 7.68 21.71
CA VAL A 39 -2.27 8.22 20.37
C VAL A 39 -2.06 7.10 19.38
N PHE A 40 -2.40 7.35 18.12
CA PHE A 40 -2.28 6.36 17.06
C PHE A 40 -1.96 6.99 15.72
N ARG A 41 -0.99 6.42 14.99
CA ARG A 41 -0.71 6.83 13.59
C ARG A 41 -1.83 6.36 12.67
N SER A 42 -2.87 7.19 12.56
CA SER A 42 -4.14 6.85 11.93
C SER A 42 -4.24 7.14 10.45
N GLY A 43 -3.25 7.83 9.87
CA GLY A 43 -3.16 8.10 8.43
C GLY A 43 -1.74 7.93 7.94
N LEU A 44 -1.47 6.87 7.17
CA LEU A 44 -0.12 6.50 6.76
C LEU A 44 -0.04 6.26 5.24
N THR A 45 1.07 6.67 4.63
CA THR A 45 1.34 6.41 3.22
C THR A 45 2.45 5.38 3.04
N TYR A 46 2.31 4.53 2.02
CA TYR A 46 3.33 3.58 1.60
C TYR A 46 3.41 3.50 0.08
N GLN A 47 4.49 2.90 -0.42
CA GLN A 47 4.66 2.57 -1.83
C GLN A 47 5.15 1.14 -1.99
N ARG A 48 4.54 0.40 -2.92
CA ARG A 48 4.97 -0.94 -3.32
C ARG A 48 5.07 -1.00 -4.84
N GLY A 49 6.29 -1.01 -5.35
CA GLY A 49 6.54 -0.85 -6.78
C GLY A 49 5.97 0.47 -7.28
N ALA A 50 5.12 0.41 -8.32
CA ALA A 50 4.41 1.58 -8.85
C ALA A 50 3.10 1.89 -8.10
N GLY A 51 2.68 1.04 -7.16
CA GLY A 51 1.44 1.21 -6.39
C GLY A 51 1.63 2.11 -5.18
N ARG A 52 0.71 3.05 -5.00
CA ARG A 52 0.61 3.90 -3.80
C ARG A 52 -0.46 3.35 -2.87
N ILE A 53 -0.18 3.35 -1.57
CA ILE A 53 -1.06 2.80 -0.54
C ILE A 53 -1.29 3.90 0.49
N PHE A 54 -2.56 4.10 0.85
CA PHE A 54 -2.95 4.97 1.95
C PHE A 54 -3.74 4.15 2.98
N TYR A 55 -3.22 4.07 4.19
CA TYR A 55 -3.90 3.49 5.34
C TYR A 55 -4.62 4.60 6.11
N PHE A 56 -5.89 4.37 6.43
CA PHE A 56 -6.72 5.29 7.21
C PHE A 56 -7.54 4.50 8.23
N SER A 57 -7.35 4.80 9.51
CA SER A 57 -7.87 4.00 10.64
C SER A 57 -9.38 4.10 10.88
N PRO A 58 -10.05 5.27 10.79
CA PRO A 58 -11.47 5.38 11.11
C PRO A 58 -12.35 4.54 10.19
N GLY A 59 -13.18 3.67 10.75
CA GLY A 59 -14.06 2.82 9.93
C GLY A 59 -14.83 1.70 10.64
N HIS A 60 -14.91 1.70 11.98
CA HIS A 60 -15.64 0.69 12.74
C HIS A 60 -17.12 0.65 12.34
N GLU A 61 -17.61 -0.54 11.99
CA GLU A 61 -18.88 -0.78 11.30
C GLU A 61 -20.12 -0.38 12.11
N THR A 62 -19.99 -0.34 13.45
CA THR A 62 -21.10 0.01 14.35
C THR A 62 -21.41 1.50 14.33
N TYR A 63 -20.48 2.35 13.89
CA TYR A 63 -20.62 3.80 13.91
C TYR A 63 -20.75 4.38 12.49
N PRO A 64 -21.53 5.46 12.30
CA PRO A 64 -21.73 6.08 10.99
C PRO A 64 -20.52 6.90 10.51
N ILE A 65 -19.29 6.42 10.73
CA ILE A 65 -18.03 7.13 10.44
C ILE A 65 -17.92 7.52 8.96
N TYR A 66 -18.36 6.63 8.06
CA TYR A 66 -18.33 6.92 6.62
C TYR A 66 -19.37 7.96 6.16
N HIS A 67 -20.31 8.38 7.02
CA HIS A 67 -21.21 9.50 6.74
C HIS A 67 -20.60 10.86 7.11
N ASN A 68 -19.48 10.88 7.84
CA ASN A 68 -18.77 12.12 8.16
C ASN A 68 -18.16 12.73 6.87
N GLN A 69 -18.49 13.98 6.58
CA GLN A 69 -18.05 14.65 5.36
C GLN A 69 -16.52 14.80 5.27
N GLY A 70 -15.86 15.02 6.41
CA GLY A 70 -14.40 15.10 6.49
C GLY A 70 -13.75 13.75 6.19
N VAL A 71 -14.28 12.65 6.73
CA VAL A 71 -13.85 11.29 6.39
C VAL A 71 -13.99 11.02 4.89
N GLN A 72 -15.16 11.34 4.31
CA GLN A 72 -15.36 11.18 2.87
C GLN A 72 -14.40 12.04 2.04
N GLN A 73 -14.10 13.25 2.49
CA GLN A 73 -13.14 14.12 1.81
C GLN A 73 -11.71 13.56 1.88
N VAL A 74 -11.30 13.00 3.02
CA VAL A 74 -10.01 12.30 3.16
C VAL A 74 -9.94 11.13 2.17
N LEU A 75 -10.97 10.29 2.11
CA LEU A 75 -11.01 9.15 1.19
C LEU A 75 -10.96 9.60 -0.29
N ARG A 76 -11.70 10.65 -0.66
CA ARG A 76 -11.63 11.23 -2.01
C ARG A 76 -10.22 11.69 -2.36
N ASN A 77 -9.58 12.45 -1.45
CA ASN A 77 -8.21 12.90 -1.64
C ASN A 77 -7.22 11.72 -1.75
N ALA A 78 -7.40 10.70 -0.92
CA ALA A 78 -6.55 9.50 -0.93
C ALA A 78 -6.67 8.73 -2.25
N VAL A 79 -7.87 8.58 -2.79
CA VAL A 79 -8.09 7.94 -4.10
C VAL A 79 -7.39 8.74 -5.21
N HIS A 80 -7.52 10.06 -5.22
CA HIS A 80 -6.83 10.91 -6.19
C HIS A 80 -5.31 10.83 -6.06
N TRP A 81 -4.78 10.82 -4.83
CA TRP A 81 -3.34 10.70 -4.58
C TRP A 81 -2.80 9.30 -4.95
N ALA A 82 -3.56 8.25 -4.67
CA ALA A 82 -3.17 6.87 -4.95
C ALA A 82 -3.28 6.51 -6.43
N HIS A 83 -4.04 7.27 -7.21
CA HIS A 83 -4.14 7.08 -8.65
C HIS A 83 -2.77 7.17 -9.31
N ASN A 84 -2.37 6.09 -9.98
CA ASN A 84 -1.21 6.05 -10.83
C ASN A 84 -1.69 5.97 -12.30
N PRO A 85 -1.42 7.01 -13.13
CA PRO A 85 -1.84 7.02 -14.53
C PRO A 85 -0.97 6.14 -15.44
N ALA A 86 0.14 5.60 -14.94
CA ALA A 86 1.00 4.72 -15.73
C ALA A 86 0.27 3.42 -16.11
N PRO A 87 0.53 2.85 -17.30
CA PRO A 87 -0.03 1.56 -17.68
C PRO A 87 0.37 0.48 -16.67
N ALA A 88 -0.53 -0.47 -16.44
CA ALA A 88 -0.25 -1.61 -15.56
C ALA A 88 1.03 -2.32 -16.03
N TRP A 89 1.97 -2.52 -15.11
CA TRP A 89 3.22 -3.20 -15.43
C TRP A 89 2.97 -4.72 -15.54
N SER A 90 2.51 -5.15 -16.71
CA SER A 90 2.23 -6.57 -17.04
C SER A 90 3.50 -7.42 -17.20
N GLY A 91 4.65 -6.78 -17.43
CA GLY A 91 5.94 -7.46 -17.58
C GLY A 91 6.55 -8.03 -16.29
N ILE A 92 6.10 -7.63 -15.09
CA ILE A 92 6.66 -8.13 -13.81
C ILE A 92 6.43 -9.62 -13.62
N THR A 93 5.28 -10.14 -14.08
CA THR A 93 4.97 -11.57 -14.04
C THR A 93 5.49 -12.32 -15.26
N ASN A 94 5.95 -11.59 -16.28
CA ASN A 94 6.49 -12.19 -17.49
C ASN A 94 7.98 -12.49 -17.28
N ALA A 95 8.25 -13.64 -16.67
CA ALA A 95 9.59 -14.18 -16.47
C ALA A 95 9.82 -15.41 -17.38
N PRO A 96 9.89 -15.25 -18.71
CA PRO A 96 10.17 -16.38 -19.59
C PRO A 96 11.57 -16.91 -19.32
N ASN A 97 11.72 -18.23 -19.25
CA ASN A 97 13.04 -18.85 -19.28
C ASN A 97 13.70 -18.50 -20.62
N VAL A 98 14.80 -17.75 -20.58
CA VAL A 98 15.57 -17.38 -21.77
C VAL A 98 16.72 -18.39 -21.92
N PRO A 99 16.80 -19.12 -23.05
CA PRO A 99 17.94 -19.97 -23.36
C PRO A 99 19.27 -19.21 -23.23
N THR A 100 20.31 -19.88 -22.74
CA THR A 100 21.60 -19.27 -22.40
C THR A 100 22.31 -18.61 -23.59
N ASP A 101 22.03 -19.05 -24.81
CA ASP A 101 22.51 -18.50 -26.08
C ASP A 101 21.77 -17.22 -26.50
N ALA A 102 20.56 -16.99 -25.97
CA ALA A 102 19.74 -15.79 -26.19
C ALA A 102 19.79 -14.79 -25.01
N ALA A 103 20.56 -15.08 -23.96
CA ALA A 103 20.74 -14.18 -22.84
C ALA A 103 21.46 -12.90 -23.26
N LYS A 104 21.01 -11.74 -22.74
CA LYS A 104 21.62 -10.42 -23.02
C LYS A 104 23.08 -10.33 -22.57
N GLU A 105 23.48 -11.18 -21.62
CA GLU A 105 24.86 -11.33 -21.16
C GLU A 105 25.34 -12.76 -21.46
N LYS A 106 26.63 -12.94 -21.74
CA LYS A 106 27.22 -14.28 -21.95
C LYS A 106 27.20 -15.07 -20.64
N ILE A 107 26.18 -15.92 -20.46
CA ILE A 107 26.09 -16.82 -19.32
C ILE A 107 26.80 -18.13 -19.68
N VAL A 108 27.89 -18.45 -18.98
CA VAL A 108 28.51 -19.78 -19.07
C VAL A 108 27.77 -20.70 -18.09
N GLN A 109 27.04 -21.68 -18.60
CA GLN A 109 26.31 -22.65 -17.78
C GLN A 109 27.28 -23.42 -16.87
N LYS A 110 27.10 -23.32 -15.56
CA LYS A 110 27.80 -24.13 -14.55
C LYS A 110 26.77 -24.98 -13.80
N GLY A 111 26.82 -26.30 -13.99
CA GLY A 111 25.99 -27.28 -13.27
C GLY A 111 24.94 -28.01 -14.12
N LEU A 112 24.34 -29.05 -13.52
CA LEU A 112 23.31 -29.90 -14.15
C LEU A 112 22.00 -29.12 -14.33
N ARG A 113 21.40 -29.22 -15.52
CA ARG A 113 20.14 -28.56 -15.92
C ARG A 113 18.96 -29.38 -15.41
N LEU A 114 18.06 -28.78 -14.62
CA LEU A 114 16.87 -29.45 -14.06
C LEU A 114 15.63 -29.37 -14.99
N HIS A 115 15.59 -28.44 -15.95
CA HIS A 115 14.45 -28.23 -16.85
C HIS A 115 14.91 -27.98 -18.31
N ALA A 116 14.05 -28.32 -19.25
CA ALA A 116 14.24 -28.06 -20.68
C ALA A 116 13.94 -26.59 -21.03
N ASP A 117 14.51 -26.13 -22.14
CA ASP A 117 14.28 -24.77 -22.63
C ASP A 117 12.79 -24.57 -23.00
N GLY A 118 12.17 -23.53 -22.46
CA GLY A 118 10.76 -23.20 -22.70
C GLY A 118 9.74 -23.89 -21.78
N ASP A 119 10.19 -24.62 -20.74
CA ASP A 119 9.28 -25.29 -19.81
C ASP A 119 8.60 -24.29 -18.85
N LYS A 120 7.33 -24.53 -18.51
CA LYS A 120 6.64 -23.75 -17.48
C LYS A 120 7.22 -24.18 -16.13
N GLY A 121 8.19 -23.41 -15.62
CA GLY A 121 8.78 -23.65 -14.30
C GLY A 121 7.71 -23.85 -13.22
N LEU A 122 8.11 -24.51 -12.12
CA LEU A 122 7.23 -24.90 -11.01
C LEU A 122 6.25 -23.79 -10.63
N SER A 123 4.97 -24.05 -10.92
CA SER A 123 3.81 -23.26 -10.48
C SER A 123 3.61 -23.35 -8.98
#